data_AF-A0AAJ6FMF0-F1
#
_entry.id   AF-A0AAJ6FMF0-F1
#
_cell.length_a   1.000
_cell.length_b   1.000
_cell.length_c   1.000
_cell.angle_alpha   90.00
_cell.angle_beta   90.00
_cell.angle_gamma   90.00
#
_symmetry.space_group_name_H-M   'P 1'
#
loop_
_entity.id
_entity.type
_entity.pdbx_description
1 polymer ?
#
loop_
_entity_poly.entity_id
_entity_poly.type
_entity_poly.pdbx_seq_one_letter_code
_entity_poly.pdbx_strand_id
1 'polypeptide(L)'
;MLRNAKDGEYGYEPYGKKYGSEFKTVLQVGDIKFVKNKMGSTTPPAETRAGSGRIYVTLTKKNEPKHITFYGKNGQRLKQIDLFGPAHTVNGKKVPTPHQKVRVQKLMMI
;
A
#
# COMPACT_ATOMS: atom_id res chain seq x y z
N MET A 1 -6.91 -19.35 27.29
CA MET A 1 -5.46 -19.50 27.55
C MET A 1 -4.69 -18.65 26.55
N LEU A 2 -4.08 -17.57 27.02
CA LEU A 2 -3.21 -16.69 26.23
C LEU A 2 -1.80 -17.28 26.21
N ARG A 3 -1.26 -17.57 25.02
CA ARG A 3 0.18 -17.81 24.83
C ARG A 3 0.66 -17.09 23.56
N ASN A 4 1.49 -16.08 23.80
CA ASN A 4 2.59 -15.57 22.98
C ASN A 4 2.33 -15.43 21.46
N ALA A 5 2.04 -14.21 21.01
CA ALA A 5 2.25 -13.83 19.62
C ALA A 5 3.27 -12.68 19.55
N LYS A 6 4.55 -13.04 19.46
CA LYS A 6 5.52 -12.21 18.72
C LYS A 6 5.00 -12.09 17.28
N ASP A 7 5.17 -10.91 16.70
CA ASP A 7 4.77 -10.53 15.33
C ASP A 7 3.29 -10.12 15.15
N GLY A 8 3.05 -8.84 15.44
CA GLY A 8 2.09 -8.00 14.70
C GLY A 8 0.70 -8.57 14.52
N GLU A 9 -0.12 -8.43 15.56
CA GLU A 9 -1.57 -8.66 15.56
C GLU A 9 -2.20 -8.28 14.22
N TYR A 10 -2.99 -9.18 13.62
CA TYR A 10 -3.61 -9.03 12.31
C TYR A 10 -5.10 -8.73 12.44
N GLY A 11 -5.66 -7.99 11.48
CA GLY A 11 -7.08 -7.60 11.49
C GLY A 11 -7.78 -8.24 10.32
N TYR A 12 -9.09 -8.25 10.38
CA TYR A 12 -9.96 -8.78 9.33
C TYR A 12 -10.67 -7.64 8.61
N GLU A 13 -10.68 -7.66 7.28
CA GLU A 13 -11.58 -6.84 6.47
C GLU A 13 -13.05 -7.25 6.69
N PRO A 14 -14.05 -6.40 6.35
CA PRO A 14 -15.47 -6.75 6.42
C PRO A 14 -15.86 -8.03 5.67
N TYR A 15 -15.00 -8.51 4.76
CA TYR A 15 -15.20 -9.70 3.93
C TYR A 15 -14.39 -10.93 4.38
N GLY A 16 -13.93 -10.98 5.63
CA GLY A 16 -13.30 -12.16 6.23
C GLY A 16 -11.87 -12.47 5.73
N LYS A 17 -11.32 -11.66 4.83
CA LYS A 17 -9.91 -11.74 4.45
C LYS A 17 -9.05 -11.02 5.48
N LYS A 18 -7.99 -11.68 5.91
CA LYS A 18 -6.99 -11.12 6.83
C LYS A 18 -6.27 -9.98 6.10
N TYR A 19 -6.27 -8.78 6.66
CA TYR A 19 -5.64 -7.61 6.06
C TYR A 19 -4.18 -7.90 5.66
N GLY A 20 -3.82 -7.57 4.43
CA GLY A 20 -2.48 -7.80 3.89
C GLY A 20 -2.14 -9.27 3.66
N SER A 21 -3.11 -10.18 3.73
CA SER A 21 -2.89 -11.61 3.42
C SER A 21 -2.54 -11.84 1.95
N GLU A 22 -2.97 -10.94 1.07
CA GLU A 22 -2.64 -10.91 -0.35
C GLU A 22 -1.20 -10.47 -0.62
N PHE A 23 -0.50 -9.95 0.40
CA PHE A 23 0.90 -9.53 0.32
C PHE A 23 1.83 -10.40 1.18
N LYS A 24 3.07 -10.55 0.71
CA LYS A 24 4.20 -11.05 1.50
C LYS A 24 5.13 -9.87 1.79
N THR A 25 5.54 -9.70 3.05
CA THR A 25 6.58 -8.74 3.42
C THR A 25 7.94 -9.30 3.00
N VAL A 26 8.71 -8.50 2.28
CA VAL A 26 10.09 -8.84 1.85
C VAL A 26 11.10 -8.21 2.79
N LEU A 27 10.89 -6.96 3.17
CA LEU A 27 11.74 -6.19 4.07
C LEU A 27 10.88 -5.18 4.83
N GLN A 28 11.23 -4.88 6.08
CA GLN A 28 10.66 -3.77 6.83
C GLN A 28 11.78 -3.00 7.52
N VAL A 29 11.78 -1.68 7.34
CA VAL A 29 12.71 -0.75 7.99
C VAL A 29 11.89 0.42 8.53
N GLY A 30 11.77 0.50 9.86
CA GLY A 30 10.86 1.45 10.50
C GLY A 30 9.42 1.33 9.97
N ASP A 31 8.88 2.44 9.49
CA ASP A 31 7.53 2.55 8.92
C ASP A 31 7.43 2.12 7.45
N ILE A 32 8.57 1.81 6.82
CA ILE A 32 8.64 1.39 5.42
C ILE A 32 8.55 -0.12 5.35
N LYS A 33 7.56 -0.61 4.60
CA LYS A 33 7.35 -2.05 4.36
C LYS A 33 7.39 -2.37 2.87
N PHE A 34 8.35 -3.19 2.48
CA PHE A 34 8.47 -3.73 1.13
C PHE A 34 7.60 -4.96 0.99
N VAL A 35 6.69 -4.94 0.01
CA VAL A 35 5.69 -5.99 -0.18
C VAL A 35 5.65 -6.51 -1.60
N LYS A 36 5.35 -7.80 -1.73
CA LYS A 36 4.96 -8.43 -3.00
C LYS A 36 3.57 -8.99 -2.89
N ASN A 37 2.75 -8.80 -3.91
CA ASN A 37 1.49 -9.53 -3.99
C ASN A 37 1.78 -11.01 -4.26
N LYS A 38 1.11 -11.91 -3.53
CA LYS A 38 1.28 -13.36 -3.68
C LYS A 38 0.75 -13.88 -5.02
N MET A 39 -0.28 -13.25 -5.56
CA MET A 39 -0.89 -13.60 -6.85
C MET A 39 -0.21 -12.92 -8.05
N GLY A 40 0.88 -12.16 -7.81
CA GLY A 40 1.69 -11.58 -8.87
C GLY A 40 1.20 -10.26 -9.45
N SER A 41 0.10 -9.71 -8.94
CA SER A 41 -0.29 -8.32 -9.22
C SER A 41 0.72 -7.34 -8.63
N THR A 42 0.89 -6.18 -9.24
CA THR A 42 1.69 -5.09 -8.65
C THR A 42 0.82 -3.98 -8.10
N THR A 43 -0.48 -4.22 -7.90
CA THR A 43 -1.36 -3.25 -7.27
C THR A 43 -0.89 -3.02 -5.83
N PRO A 44 -0.71 -1.77 -5.38
CA PRO A 44 -0.43 -1.49 -3.98
C PRO A 44 -1.63 -1.90 -3.11
N PRO A 45 -1.43 -2.12 -1.79
CA PRO A 45 -2.53 -2.40 -0.87
C PRO A 45 -3.63 -1.35 -1.00
N ALA A 46 -4.90 -1.76 -1.10
CA ALA A 46 -5.98 -0.79 -1.31
C ALA A 46 -6.08 0.17 -0.11
N GLU A 47 -6.03 -0.38 1.09
CA GLU A 47 -6.14 0.32 2.37
C GLU A 47 -5.28 -0.37 3.42
N THR A 48 -4.78 0.40 4.38
CA THR A 48 -3.94 -0.13 5.48
C THR A 48 -4.67 0.08 6.79
N ARG A 49 -4.30 -0.66 7.85
CA ARG A 49 -4.91 -0.44 9.15
C ARG A 49 -4.65 0.99 9.64
N ALA A 50 -5.72 1.63 10.08
CA ALA A 50 -5.66 2.88 10.85
C ALA A 50 -4.67 2.72 12.02
N GLY A 51 -3.93 3.79 12.30
CA GLY A 51 -2.90 3.89 13.32
C GLY A 51 -1.49 3.62 12.83
N SER A 52 -1.29 3.08 11.62
CA SER A 52 0.03 2.61 11.20
C SER A 52 0.89 3.61 10.43
N GLY A 53 0.31 4.62 9.77
CA GLY A 53 1.07 5.64 9.03
C GLY A 53 2.07 5.10 7.99
N ARG A 54 1.89 3.82 7.59
CA ARG A 54 2.92 3.04 6.91
C ARG A 54 3.20 3.56 5.51
N ILE A 55 4.45 3.43 5.10
CA ILE A 55 4.90 3.59 3.72
C ILE A 55 5.06 2.19 3.13
N TYR A 56 4.35 1.90 2.05
CA TYR A 56 4.50 0.62 1.35
C TYR A 56 5.31 0.81 0.07
N VAL A 57 6.31 -0.05 -0.11
CA VAL A 57 7.02 -0.20 -1.39
C VAL A 57 6.55 -1.49 -2.04
N THR A 58 5.77 -1.37 -3.10
CA THR A 58 5.27 -2.54 -3.84
C THR A 58 6.31 -2.98 -4.85
N LEU A 59 6.75 -4.23 -4.73
CA LEU A 59 7.75 -4.84 -5.59
C LEU A 59 7.11 -5.65 -6.71
N THR A 60 7.76 -5.68 -7.88
CA THR A 60 7.43 -6.64 -8.95
C THR A 60 7.80 -8.07 -8.55
N LYS A 61 7.41 -9.05 -9.37
CA LYS A 61 7.87 -10.44 -9.21
C LYS A 61 9.40 -10.53 -9.14
N LYS A 62 10.12 -9.66 -9.85
CA LYS A 62 11.59 -9.59 -9.90
C LYS A 62 12.25 -8.81 -8.76
N ASN A 63 11.50 -8.39 -7.73
CA ASN A 63 11.97 -7.52 -6.62
C ASN A 63 12.26 -6.07 -7.01
N GLU A 64 11.74 -5.58 -8.13
CA GLU A 64 11.95 -4.17 -8.52
C GLU A 64 10.87 -3.28 -7.88
N PRO A 65 11.23 -2.15 -7.25
CA PRO A 65 10.25 -1.21 -6.68
C PRO A 65 9.40 -0.55 -7.76
N LYS A 66 8.08 -0.80 -7.76
CA LYS A 66 7.16 -0.25 -8.76
C LYS A 66 6.36 0.94 -8.24
N HIS A 67 5.89 0.87 -6.99
CA HIS A 67 5.08 1.91 -6.37
C HIS A 67 5.58 2.19 -4.95
N ILE A 68 5.59 3.48 -4.58
CA ILE A 68 5.71 3.90 -3.18
C ILE A 68 4.38 4.54 -2.78
N THR A 69 3.71 3.97 -1.79
CA THR A 69 2.38 4.44 -1.36
C THR A 69 2.41 4.86 0.10
N PHE A 70 1.92 6.06 0.36
CA PHE A 70 1.83 6.69 1.66
C PHE A 70 0.40 6.60 2.17
N TYR A 71 0.23 6.15 3.42
CA TYR A 71 -1.06 6.06 4.07
C TYR A 71 -1.13 6.98 5.29
N GLY A 72 -2.30 7.57 5.51
CA GLY A 72 -2.58 8.39 6.66
C GLY A 72 -2.87 7.55 7.90
N LYS A 73 -3.03 8.24 9.03
CA LYS A 73 -3.37 7.62 10.32
C LYS A 73 -4.69 6.87 10.29
N ASN A 74 -5.57 7.11 9.31
CA ASN A 74 -6.89 6.48 9.25
C ASN A 74 -6.87 5.32 8.26
N GLY A 75 -5.69 4.92 7.76
CA GLY A 75 -5.53 3.85 6.78
C GLY A 75 -5.74 4.29 5.33
N GLN A 76 -6.12 5.55 5.11
CA GLN A 76 -6.42 6.08 3.79
C GLN A 76 -5.16 6.37 2.98
N ARG A 77 -5.15 6.01 1.69
CA ARG A 77 -4.06 6.37 0.78
C ARG A 77 -4.01 7.88 0.57
N LEU A 78 -2.88 8.50 0.91
CA LEU A 78 -2.63 9.94 0.74
C LEU A 78 -1.96 10.23 -0.61
N LYS A 79 -0.93 9.45 -0.93
CA LYS A 79 -0.07 9.69 -2.08
C LYS A 79 0.47 8.36 -2.60
N GLN A 80 0.66 8.30 -3.90
CA GLN A 80 1.38 7.22 -4.58
C GLN A 80 2.43 7.83 -5.51
N ILE A 81 3.61 7.25 -5.53
CA ILE A 81 4.67 7.56 -6.50
C ILE A 81 4.82 6.32 -7.36
N ASP A 82 4.53 6.47 -8.65
CA ASP A 82 4.76 5.44 -9.64
C ASP A 82 6.19 5.61 -10.16
N LEU A 83 7.02 4.59 -9.95
CA LEU A 83 8.46 4.66 -10.23
C LEU A 83 8.78 4.29 -11.67
N PHE A 84 8.13 3.24 -12.21
CA PHE A 84 8.35 2.80 -13.58
C PHE A 84 7.15 2.05 -14.16
N GLY A 85 7.09 1.98 -15.48
CA GLY A 85 6.04 1.33 -16.25
C GLY A 85 5.52 2.19 -17.41
N PRO A 86 4.55 1.69 -18.18
CA PRO A 86 3.99 2.45 -19.28
C PRO A 86 3.29 3.73 -18.79
N ALA A 87 3.28 4.73 -19.66
CA ALA A 87 2.46 5.92 -19.44
C ALA A 87 0.99 5.53 -19.28
N HIS A 88 0.29 6.17 -18.35
CA HIS A 88 -1.10 5.83 -18.04
C HIS A 88 -1.89 7.06 -17.62
N THR A 89 -3.20 6.91 -17.54
CA THR A 89 -4.11 8.04 -17.31
C THR A 89 -4.21 8.37 -15.83
N VAL A 90 -4.02 9.64 -15.50
CA VAL A 90 -4.26 10.25 -14.18
C VAL A 90 -5.13 11.48 -14.38
N ASN A 91 -6.29 11.51 -13.73
CA ASN A 91 -7.26 12.62 -13.85
C ASN A 91 -7.57 13.00 -15.31
N GLY A 92 -7.76 11.99 -16.17
CA GLY A 92 -8.07 12.19 -17.59
C GLY A 92 -6.87 12.51 -18.49
N LYS A 93 -5.66 12.68 -17.95
CA LYS A 93 -4.44 12.98 -18.73
C LYS A 93 -3.47 11.80 -18.73
N LYS A 94 -2.93 11.47 -19.91
CA LYS A 94 -1.86 10.46 -20.03
C LYS A 94 -0.56 11.04 -19.51
N VAL A 95 0.05 10.39 -18.52
CA VAL A 95 1.29 10.82 -17.87
C VAL A 95 2.36 9.73 -17.93
N PRO A 96 3.63 10.06 -18.24
CA PRO A 96 4.73 9.09 -18.21
C PRO A 96 5.10 8.73 -16.76
N THR A 97 5.81 7.62 -16.56
CA THR A 97 6.48 7.34 -15.28
C THR A 97 7.93 7.84 -15.33
N PRO A 98 8.52 8.28 -14.20
CA PRO A 98 7.91 8.35 -12.87
C PRO A 98 6.98 9.55 -12.70
N HIS A 99 5.94 9.40 -11.87
CA HIS A 99 5.11 10.53 -11.45
C HIS A 99 4.42 10.29 -10.11
N GLN A 100 3.89 11.38 -9.54
CA GLN A 100 3.16 11.38 -8.30
C GLN A 100 1.65 11.50 -8.53
N LYS A 101 0.89 10.72 -7.78
CA LYS A 101 -0.57 10.85 -7.64
C LYS A 101 -0.89 11.24 -6.21
N VAL A 102 -1.44 12.43 -6.03
CA VAL A 102 -1.95 12.88 -4.73
C VAL A 102 -3.45 12.66 -4.70
N ARG A 103 -3.96 12.01 -3.66
CA ARG A 103 -5.40 11.95 -3.42
C ARG A 103 -5.81 13.23 -2.70
N VAL A 104 -6.48 14.13 -3.41
CA VAL A 104 -7.18 15.25 -2.76
C VAL A 104 -8.38 14.65 -2.04
N GLN A 105 -8.33 14.62 -0.71
CA GLN A 105 -9.52 14.28 0.08
C GLN A 105 -10.44 15.49 0.05
N LYS A 106 -11.65 15.32 -0.49
CA LYS A 106 -12.71 16.30 -0.29
C LYS A 106 -12.99 16.31 1.21
N LEU A 107 -12.61 17.40 1.89
CA LEU A 107 -12.96 17.62 3.28
C LEU A 107 -14.49 17.64 3.32
N MET A 108 -15.12 16.59 3.85
CA MET A 108 -16.53 16.68 4.22
C MET A 108 -16.55 17.58 5.45
N MET A 109 -16.79 18.86 5.21
CA MET A 109 -17.16 19.80 6.26
C MET A 109 -18.54 19.35 6.75
N ILE A 110 -18.55 18.79 7.96
CA ILE A 110 -19.74 18.65 8.81
C ILE A 110 -20.04 20.00 9.45
#